data_AF-A0A0J9SZT8-F1
#
_entry.id   AF-A0A0J9SZT8-F1
#
_cell.length_a   1.000
_cell.length_b   1.000
_cell.length_c   1.000
_cell.angle_alpha   90.00
_cell.angle_beta   90.00
_cell.angle_gamma   90.00
#
_symmetry.space_group_name_H-M   'P 1'
#
loop_
_entity.id
_entity.type
_entity.pdbx_description
1 polymer ?
#
loop_
_entity_poly.entity_id
_entity_poly.type
_entity_poly.pdbx_seq_one_letter_code
_entity_poly.pdbx_strand_id
1 'polypeptide(L)'
;MITKESTKLNNLCKKVCYILLNFDGIEKLIQRLTNDKCCAYMSTWLFNHITNIPNFNLKSDDFYSAINNISQNELSKIKNCTLENYKINKSVFNNDQILYEFLEICTIIEKKLKSQDDSKKNIYCKYIKEIFSLYHRIKEKCSSNNSCDKYNELQQFKEKFSISDNLTFIYDKCDYEKTSCKNSSNAEDDVPCLREKGNSFLYQIFGNDAENIINILLKVTTISAPILVLFVILFKVIIFFWKI
;
A
#
# COMPACT_ATOMS: atom_id res chain seq x y z
N MET A 1 25.26 -19.54 -20.51
CA MET A 1 24.90 -20.07 -19.16
C MET A 1 23.69 -19.28 -18.66
N ILE A 2 22.53 -19.92 -18.46
CA ILE A 2 21.33 -19.22 -17.97
C ILE A 2 21.48 -19.00 -16.47
N THR A 3 21.54 -17.75 -16.02
CA THR A 3 21.64 -17.44 -14.58
C THR A 3 20.27 -17.56 -13.91
N LYS A 4 20.25 -17.82 -12.59
CA LYS A 4 19.02 -17.85 -11.76
C LYS A 4 18.18 -16.57 -11.92
N GLU A 5 18.83 -15.43 -12.11
CA GLU A 5 18.20 -14.13 -12.36
C GLU A 5 17.51 -14.09 -13.72
N SER A 6 18.17 -14.56 -14.79
CA SER A 6 17.59 -14.66 -16.13
C SER A 6 16.33 -15.54 -16.14
N THR A 7 16.33 -16.65 -15.42
CA THR A 7 15.14 -17.52 -15.27
C THR A 7 14.01 -16.81 -14.54
N LYS A 8 14.30 -16.12 -13.42
CA LYS A 8 13.29 -15.33 -12.68
C LYS A 8 12.68 -14.25 -13.55
N LEU A 9 13.50 -13.55 -14.33
CA LEU A 9 13.06 -12.47 -15.19
C LEU A 9 12.20 -12.97 -16.35
N ASN A 10 12.60 -14.07 -17.00
CA ASN A 10 11.79 -14.71 -18.03
C ASN A 10 10.43 -15.18 -17.48
N ASN A 11 10.41 -15.77 -16.30
CA ASN A 11 9.16 -16.17 -15.64
C ASN A 11 8.28 -14.95 -15.30
N LEU A 12 8.87 -13.83 -14.88
CA LEU A 12 8.12 -12.59 -14.66
C LEU A 12 7.57 -12.03 -15.98
N CYS A 13 8.37 -12.01 -17.04
CA CYS A 13 7.93 -11.61 -18.39
C CYS A 13 6.72 -12.44 -18.83
N LYS A 14 6.79 -13.77 -18.74
CA LYS A 14 5.66 -14.67 -19.06
C LYS A 14 4.40 -14.35 -18.25
N LYS A 15 4.55 -14.08 -16.95
CA LYS A 15 3.42 -13.69 -16.09
C LYS A 15 2.81 -12.35 -16.50
N VAL A 16 3.65 -11.35 -16.76
CA VAL A 16 3.20 -10.04 -17.25
C VAL A 16 2.48 -10.19 -18.58
N CYS A 17 3.09 -10.85 -19.57
CA CYS A 17 2.45 -11.11 -20.86
C CYS A 17 1.13 -11.87 -20.70
N TYR A 18 1.06 -12.87 -19.82
CA TYR A 18 -0.19 -13.57 -19.55
C TYR A 18 -1.25 -12.63 -18.99
N ILE A 19 -0.92 -11.81 -17.99
CA ILE A 19 -1.82 -10.81 -17.42
C ILE A 19 -2.29 -9.86 -18.52
N LEU A 20 -1.38 -9.29 -19.31
CA LEU A 20 -1.68 -8.34 -20.40
C LEU A 20 -2.61 -8.93 -21.47
N LEU A 21 -2.47 -10.21 -21.79
CA LEU A 21 -3.19 -10.88 -22.88
C LEU A 21 -4.45 -11.63 -22.41
N ASN A 22 -4.58 -11.95 -21.13
CA ASN A 22 -5.69 -12.74 -20.55
C ASN A 22 -6.40 -11.96 -19.44
N PHE A 23 -6.76 -10.71 -19.77
CA PHE A 23 -7.30 -9.74 -18.82
C PHE A 23 -8.75 -10.03 -18.37
N ASP A 24 -9.48 -10.90 -19.07
CA ASP A 24 -10.91 -11.18 -18.87
C ASP A 24 -11.25 -11.71 -17.46
N GLY A 25 -10.33 -12.43 -16.81
CA GLY A 25 -10.50 -12.89 -15.42
C GLY A 25 -10.37 -11.79 -14.36
N ILE A 26 -9.75 -10.66 -14.70
CA ILE A 26 -9.54 -9.47 -13.84
C ILE A 26 -10.51 -8.35 -14.24
N GLU A 27 -11.22 -8.53 -15.35
CA GLU A 27 -12.02 -7.51 -16.02
C GLU A 27 -13.13 -6.92 -15.14
N LYS A 28 -13.79 -7.72 -14.29
CA LYS A 28 -14.80 -7.21 -13.35
C LYS A 28 -14.22 -6.28 -12.27
N LEU A 29 -12.96 -6.49 -11.91
CA LEU A 29 -12.21 -5.69 -10.93
C LEU A 29 -11.72 -4.39 -11.57
N ILE A 30 -11.36 -4.45 -12.86
CA ILE A 30 -10.73 -3.37 -13.62
C ILE A 30 -11.72 -2.50 -14.39
N GLN A 31 -12.89 -3.00 -14.80
CA GLN A 31 -13.97 -2.18 -15.39
C GLN A 31 -14.45 -1.05 -14.46
N ARG A 32 -14.13 -1.14 -13.16
CA ARG A 32 -14.40 -0.09 -12.17
C ARG A 32 -13.30 0.96 -12.06
N LEU A 33 -12.15 0.74 -12.70
CA LEU A 33 -10.97 1.59 -12.66
C LEU A 33 -10.82 2.34 -13.99
N THR A 34 -10.41 3.59 -13.91
CA THR A 34 -9.98 4.34 -15.10
C THR A 34 -8.70 3.72 -15.67
N ASN A 35 -8.42 3.99 -16.94
CA ASN A 35 -7.18 3.54 -17.59
C ASN A 35 -5.95 3.97 -16.77
N ASP A 36 -5.91 5.22 -16.30
CA ASP A 36 -4.80 5.77 -15.51
C ASP A 36 -4.58 5.02 -14.20
N LYS A 37 -5.66 4.66 -13.49
CA LYS A 37 -5.56 3.84 -12.27
C LYS A 37 -5.01 2.46 -12.59
N CYS A 38 -5.45 1.84 -13.69
CA CYS A 38 -4.88 0.56 -14.12
C CYS A 38 -3.40 0.65 -14.45
N CYS A 39 -2.96 1.73 -15.10
CA CYS A 39 -1.54 1.99 -15.36
C CYS A 39 -0.74 2.07 -14.05
N ALA A 40 -1.24 2.83 -13.07
CA ALA A 40 -0.60 2.99 -11.77
C ALA A 40 -0.50 1.66 -11.03
N TYR A 41 -1.60 0.93 -10.88
CA TYR A 41 -1.61 -0.39 -10.22
C TYR A 41 -0.65 -1.39 -10.88
N MET A 42 -0.63 -1.46 -12.21
CA MET A 42 0.26 -2.36 -12.94
C MET A 42 1.73 -1.96 -12.77
N SER A 43 2.03 -0.66 -12.78
CA SER A 43 3.38 -0.14 -12.53
C SER A 43 3.86 -0.49 -11.13
N THR A 44 3.01 -0.27 -10.10
CA THR A 44 3.28 -0.63 -8.71
C THR A 44 3.50 -2.13 -8.54
N TRP A 45 2.60 -2.96 -9.09
CA TRP A 45 2.70 -4.42 -9.03
C TRP A 45 4.01 -4.91 -9.66
N LEU A 46 4.31 -4.40 -10.86
CA LEU A 46 5.49 -4.81 -11.61
C LEU A 46 6.77 -4.45 -10.84
N PHE A 47 6.87 -3.21 -10.37
CA PHE A 47 8.01 -2.75 -9.59
C PHE A 47 8.20 -3.57 -8.30
N ASN A 48 7.11 -3.94 -7.62
CA ASN A 48 7.16 -4.79 -6.44
C ASN A 48 7.78 -6.17 -6.72
N HIS A 49 7.39 -6.80 -7.83
CA HIS A 49 7.94 -8.11 -8.21
C HIS A 49 9.38 -8.04 -8.69
N ILE A 50 9.69 -7.00 -9.45
CA ILE A 50 10.99 -6.73 -10.02
C ILE A 50 12.07 -6.51 -8.95
N THR A 51 11.77 -5.67 -7.96
CA THR A 51 12.72 -5.29 -6.91
C THR A 51 13.08 -6.44 -5.96
N ASN A 52 12.32 -7.55 -6.01
CA ASN A 52 12.62 -8.79 -5.30
C ASN A 52 13.57 -9.73 -6.09
N ILE A 53 13.95 -9.36 -7.32
CA ILE A 53 14.93 -10.09 -8.12
C ILE A 53 16.33 -9.53 -7.81
N PRO A 54 17.28 -10.36 -7.33
CA PRO A 54 18.66 -9.91 -7.10
C PRO A 54 19.29 -9.30 -8.37
N ASN A 55 20.09 -8.24 -8.19
CA ASN A 55 20.84 -7.55 -9.25
C ASN A 55 20.01 -7.02 -10.42
N PHE A 56 18.69 -6.89 -10.27
CA PHE A 56 17.82 -6.46 -11.36
C PHE A 56 18.08 -5.03 -11.85
N ASN A 57 18.56 -4.13 -10.99
CA ASN A 57 18.79 -2.72 -11.32
C ASN A 57 19.60 -2.51 -12.61
N LEU A 58 20.47 -3.47 -12.99
CA LEU A 58 21.28 -3.40 -14.20
C LEU A 58 20.51 -3.70 -15.51
N LYS A 59 19.31 -4.30 -15.42
CA LYS A 59 18.49 -4.74 -16.57
C LYS A 59 17.08 -4.16 -16.53
N SER A 60 16.83 -3.19 -15.64
CA SER A 60 15.49 -2.66 -15.42
C SER A 60 14.95 -1.94 -16.63
N ASP A 61 15.76 -1.08 -17.24
CA ASP A 61 15.30 -0.20 -18.29
C ASP A 61 14.98 -0.98 -19.58
N ASP A 62 15.81 -1.98 -19.92
CA ASP A 62 15.55 -2.90 -21.03
C ASP A 62 14.26 -3.71 -20.81
N PHE A 63 14.05 -4.20 -19.59
CA PHE A 63 12.86 -4.98 -19.26
C PHE A 63 11.58 -4.14 -19.34
N TYR A 64 11.58 -2.93 -18.75
CA TYR A 64 10.44 -2.03 -18.83
C TYR A 64 10.16 -1.59 -20.26
N SER A 65 11.20 -1.32 -21.06
CA SER A 65 11.05 -1.01 -22.49
C SER A 65 10.38 -2.17 -23.23
N ALA A 66 10.82 -3.41 -23.00
CA ALA A 66 10.21 -4.59 -23.61
C ALA A 66 8.74 -4.76 -23.22
N ILE A 67 8.42 -4.64 -21.92
CA ILE A 67 7.03 -4.76 -21.45
C ILE A 67 6.15 -3.64 -22.01
N ASN A 68 6.63 -2.39 -22.06
CA ASN A 68 5.88 -1.26 -22.60
C ASN A 68 5.62 -1.41 -24.11
N ASN A 69 6.54 -2.00 -24.85
CA ASN A 69 6.29 -2.34 -26.26
C ASN A 69 5.23 -3.44 -26.40
N ILE A 70 5.26 -4.46 -25.54
CA ILE A 70 4.27 -5.54 -25.54
C ILE A 70 2.89 -5.01 -25.12
N SER A 71 2.84 -4.09 -24.16
CA SER A 71 1.58 -3.57 -23.63
C SER A 71 0.79 -2.76 -24.65
N GLN A 72 1.43 -2.20 -25.68
CA GLN A 72 0.77 -1.46 -26.78
C GLN A 72 -0.07 -2.34 -27.71
N ASN A 73 -0.08 -3.66 -27.51
CA ASN A 73 -0.96 -4.56 -28.25
C ASN A 73 -2.44 -4.17 -28.09
N GLU A 74 -3.24 -4.23 -29.17
CA GLU A 74 -4.66 -3.85 -29.16
C GLU A 74 -5.52 -4.62 -28.14
N LEU A 75 -5.14 -5.86 -27.81
CA LEU A 75 -5.82 -6.70 -26.83
C LEU A 75 -5.50 -6.32 -25.37
N SER A 76 -4.45 -5.52 -25.15
CA SER A 76 -4.03 -5.09 -23.82
C SER A 76 -4.92 -3.96 -23.32
N LYS A 77 -5.48 -4.13 -22.11
CA LYS A 77 -6.26 -3.08 -21.43
C LYS A 77 -5.39 -1.90 -20.98
N ILE A 78 -4.07 -2.05 -20.97
CA ILE A 78 -3.11 -0.99 -20.63
C ILE A 78 -2.35 -0.47 -21.87
N LYS A 79 -2.90 -0.63 -23.08
CA LYS A 79 -2.25 -0.20 -24.33
C LYS A 79 -1.91 1.28 -24.43
N ASN A 80 -2.67 2.11 -23.72
CA ASN A 80 -2.43 3.55 -23.63
C ASN A 80 -1.59 3.93 -22.41
N CYS A 81 -1.01 2.95 -21.72
CA CYS A 81 -0.18 3.16 -20.53
C CYS A 81 1.29 2.95 -20.85
N THR A 82 2.13 3.80 -20.26
CA THR A 82 3.55 3.52 -20.07
C THR A 82 3.75 3.08 -18.63
N LEU A 83 4.17 1.84 -18.41
CA LEU A 83 4.50 1.35 -17.07
C LEU A 83 5.76 2.03 -16.56
N GLU A 84 5.68 2.50 -15.31
CA GLU A 84 6.72 3.29 -14.69
C GLU A 84 7.76 2.42 -13.98
N ASN A 85 9.03 2.65 -14.34
CA ASN A 85 10.16 2.23 -13.52
C ASN A 85 10.47 3.35 -12.54
N TYR A 86 9.99 3.23 -11.29
CA TYR A 86 10.10 4.30 -10.30
C TYR A 86 11.56 4.68 -9.95
N LYS A 87 12.55 3.84 -10.26
CA LYS A 87 14.00 4.09 -10.02
C LYS A 87 14.32 4.54 -8.58
N ILE A 88 13.50 4.16 -7.60
CA ILE A 88 13.68 4.45 -6.17
C ILE A 88 14.07 3.21 -5.37
N ASN A 89 14.57 3.42 -4.17
CA ASN A 89 14.87 2.32 -3.26
C ASN A 89 13.58 1.58 -2.85
N LYS A 90 13.67 0.26 -2.70
CA LYS A 90 12.53 -0.59 -2.34
C LYS A 90 11.82 -0.15 -1.04
N SER A 91 12.57 0.27 -0.03
CA SER A 91 11.99 0.71 1.25
C SER A 91 11.20 2.02 1.11
N VAL A 92 11.67 2.93 0.25
CA VAL A 92 11.00 4.20 -0.10
C VAL A 92 9.70 3.88 -0.84
N PHE A 93 9.79 3.05 -1.89
CA PHE A 93 8.63 2.61 -2.66
C PHE A 93 7.56 1.92 -1.81
N ASN A 94 7.95 1.00 -0.93
CA ASN A 94 6.97 0.28 -0.10
C ASN A 94 6.18 1.22 0.81
N ASN A 95 6.86 2.23 1.37
CA ASN A 95 6.22 3.22 2.22
C ASN A 95 5.23 4.08 1.43
N ASP A 96 5.63 4.52 0.24
CA ASP A 96 4.81 5.30 -0.69
C ASP A 96 3.57 4.52 -1.16
N GLN A 97 3.78 3.26 -1.57
CA GLN A 97 2.71 2.33 -1.95
C GLN A 97 1.66 2.16 -0.83
N ILE A 98 2.10 2.00 0.42
CA ILE A 98 1.15 1.83 1.54
C ILE A 98 0.27 3.08 1.71
N LEU A 99 0.84 4.29 1.54
CA LEU A 99 0.07 5.53 1.60
C LEU A 99 -0.92 5.64 0.44
N TYR A 100 -0.47 5.34 -0.80
CA TYR A 100 -1.32 5.30 -1.98
C TYR A 100 -2.53 4.36 -1.79
N GLU A 101 -2.26 3.11 -1.39
CA GLU A 101 -3.30 2.10 -1.19
C GLU A 101 -4.29 2.54 -0.11
N PHE A 102 -3.80 3.14 0.99
CA PHE A 102 -4.67 3.68 2.02
C PHE A 102 -5.57 4.79 1.50
N LEU A 103 -5.03 5.76 0.74
CA LEU A 103 -5.81 6.87 0.19
C LEU A 103 -6.98 6.38 -0.69
N GLU A 104 -6.75 5.32 -1.48
CA GLU A 104 -7.77 4.68 -2.32
C GLU A 104 -8.87 4.00 -1.50
N ILE A 105 -8.52 3.30 -0.42
CA ILE A 105 -9.51 2.53 0.38
C ILE A 105 -10.09 3.31 1.56
N CYS A 106 -9.56 4.49 1.91
CA CYS A 106 -9.94 5.22 3.11
C CYS A 106 -11.44 5.56 3.12
N THR A 107 -12.01 5.96 2.00
CA THR A 107 -13.46 6.26 1.90
C THR A 107 -14.32 5.02 2.13
N ILE A 108 -13.84 3.82 1.79
CA ILE A 108 -14.51 2.55 2.06
C ILE A 108 -14.42 2.23 3.55
N ILE A 109 -13.25 2.43 4.16
CA ILE A 109 -13.06 2.26 5.60
C ILE A 109 -13.99 3.19 6.38
N GLU A 110 -14.07 4.47 6.00
CA GLU A 110 -14.98 5.46 6.59
C GLU A 110 -16.44 5.02 6.49
N LYS A 111 -16.88 4.54 5.32
CA LYS A 111 -18.26 4.01 5.14
C LYS A 111 -18.53 2.82 6.06
N LYS A 112 -17.56 1.93 6.24
CA LYS A 112 -17.69 0.78 7.15
C LYS A 112 -17.74 1.21 8.61
N LEU A 113 -16.94 2.21 9.00
CA LEU A 113 -16.97 2.80 10.34
C LEU A 113 -18.26 3.58 10.64
N LYS A 114 -18.97 4.06 9.61
CA LYS A 114 -20.31 4.65 9.75
C LYS A 114 -21.40 3.59 9.95
N SER A 115 -21.18 2.36 9.49
CA SER A 115 -22.16 1.28 9.64
C SER A 115 -22.26 0.81 11.10
N GLN A 116 -23.41 0.30 11.52
CA GLN A 116 -23.63 -0.20 12.88
C GLN A 116 -22.94 -1.55 13.17
N ASP A 117 -22.29 -2.16 12.17
CA ASP A 117 -21.53 -3.41 12.36
C ASP A 117 -20.17 -3.10 12.99
N ASP A 118 -20.15 -3.18 14.32
CA ASP A 118 -19.00 -2.84 15.14
C ASP A 118 -17.90 -3.93 15.14
N SER A 119 -18.16 -5.10 14.54
CA SER A 119 -17.29 -6.29 14.64
C SER A 119 -15.88 -6.07 14.09
N LYS A 120 -15.68 -5.08 13.21
CA LYS A 120 -14.39 -4.75 12.58
C LYS A 120 -13.90 -3.35 12.89
N LYS A 121 -14.62 -2.54 13.69
CA LYS A 121 -14.24 -1.17 14.05
C LYS A 121 -12.80 -1.11 14.57
N ASN A 122 -12.48 -1.95 15.55
CA ASN A 122 -11.15 -1.99 16.17
C ASN A 122 -10.03 -2.28 15.15
N ILE A 123 -10.29 -3.17 14.19
CA ILE A 123 -9.32 -3.51 13.14
C ILE A 123 -9.07 -2.29 12.24
N TYR A 124 -10.13 -1.62 11.82
CA TYR A 124 -10.03 -0.42 10.98
C TYR A 124 -9.34 0.74 11.71
N CYS A 125 -9.70 0.99 12.96
CA CYS A 125 -9.09 2.03 13.76
C CYS A 125 -7.60 1.77 14.01
N LYS A 126 -7.23 0.53 14.36
CA LYS A 126 -5.82 0.14 14.49
C LYS A 126 -5.05 0.36 13.20
N TYR A 127 -5.62 -0.02 12.06
CA TYR A 127 -5.00 0.20 10.76
C TYR A 127 -4.80 1.70 10.46
N ILE A 128 -5.82 2.54 10.68
CA ILE A 128 -5.70 4.00 10.53
C ILE A 128 -4.56 4.56 11.40
N LYS A 129 -4.48 4.15 12.68
CA LYS A 129 -3.41 4.58 13.61
C LYS A 129 -2.01 4.17 13.14
N GLU A 130 -1.87 2.95 12.62
CA GLU A 130 -0.60 2.47 12.04
C GLU A 130 -0.19 3.31 10.81
N ILE A 131 -1.14 3.69 9.95
CA ILE A 131 -0.88 4.54 8.76
C ILE A 131 -0.50 5.97 9.15
N PHE A 132 -1.19 6.58 10.13
CA PHE A 132 -0.80 7.90 10.64
C PHE A 132 0.62 7.89 11.23
N SER A 133 0.98 6.81 11.95
CA SER A 133 2.33 6.63 12.47
C SER A 133 3.37 6.45 11.36
N LEU A 134 3.01 5.74 10.28
CA LEU A 134 3.84 5.56 9.11
C LEU A 134 4.11 6.89 8.40
N TYR A 135 3.09 7.71 8.16
CA TYR A 135 3.20 9.05 7.58
C TYR A 135 4.27 9.87 8.31
N HIS A 136 4.19 9.94 9.64
CA HIS A 136 5.14 10.68 10.47
C HIS A 136 6.56 10.14 10.39
N ARG A 137 6.72 8.82 10.42
CA ARG A 137 8.04 8.19 10.27
C ARG A 137 8.68 8.45 8.91
N ILE A 138 7.88 8.47 7.84
CA ILE A 138 8.38 8.80 6.50
C ILE A 138 8.76 10.28 6.46
N LYS A 139 7.87 11.16 6.92
CA LYS A 139 8.09 12.61 6.97
C LYS A 139 9.38 12.98 7.71
N GLU A 140 9.60 12.43 8.90
CA GLU A 140 10.82 12.66 9.70
C GLU A 140 12.09 12.28 8.93
N LYS A 141 12.10 11.11 8.30
CA LYS A 141 13.23 10.64 7.47
C LYS A 141 13.48 11.51 6.24
N CYS A 142 12.43 12.13 5.70
CA CYS A 142 12.55 13.00 4.55
C CYS A 142 13.01 14.41 4.93
N SER A 143 12.57 14.95 6.07
CA SER A 143 13.04 16.24 6.61
C SER A 143 14.53 16.25 6.88
N SER A 144 15.14 15.11 7.21
CA SER A 144 16.60 15.01 7.39
C SER A 144 17.40 14.94 6.07
N ASN A 145 16.77 14.67 4.92
CA ASN A 145 17.46 14.34 3.66
C ASN A 145 16.95 15.08 2.42
N ASN A 146 16.06 16.09 2.55
CA ASN A 146 15.43 16.83 1.44
C ASN A 146 14.84 15.94 0.33
N SER A 147 14.38 14.72 0.67
CA SER A 147 13.96 13.70 -0.29
C SER A 147 12.43 13.56 -0.44
N CYS A 148 11.65 14.51 0.10
CA CYS A 148 10.18 14.45 0.11
C CYS A 148 9.57 14.44 -1.29
N ASP A 149 10.25 15.03 -2.28
CA ASP A 149 9.78 15.15 -3.67
C ASP A 149 9.49 13.79 -4.34
N LYS A 150 9.94 12.69 -3.72
CA LYS A 150 9.72 11.32 -4.17
C LYS A 150 8.45 10.67 -3.63
N TYR A 151 7.66 11.37 -2.81
CA TYR A 151 6.45 10.84 -2.19
C TYR A 151 5.26 11.77 -2.47
N ASN A 152 4.62 11.62 -3.64
CA ASN A 152 3.43 12.41 -3.99
C ASN A 152 2.28 12.15 -2.99
N GLU A 153 2.25 10.93 -2.45
CA GLU A 153 1.25 10.41 -1.53
C GLU A 153 1.34 11.07 -0.16
N LEU A 154 2.53 11.53 0.27
CA LEU A 154 2.66 12.28 1.54
C LEU A 154 1.89 13.59 1.48
N GLN A 155 1.97 14.31 0.35
CA GLN A 155 1.25 15.57 0.19
C GLN A 155 -0.26 15.33 0.16
N GLN A 156 -0.73 14.35 -0.63
CA GLN A 156 -2.15 13.99 -0.68
C GLN A 156 -2.69 13.54 0.68
N PHE A 157 -1.90 12.78 1.43
CA PHE A 157 -2.24 12.37 2.79
C PHE A 157 -2.36 13.59 3.71
N LYS A 158 -1.41 14.52 3.65
CA LYS A 158 -1.48 15.77 4.40
C LYS A 158 -2.73 16.56 4.05
N GLU A 159 -2.98 16.82 2.77
CA GLU A 159 -4.16 17.57 2.31
C GLU A 159 -5.47 16.94 2.80
N LYS A 160 -5.56 15.61 2.79
CA LYS A 160 -6.74 14.88 3.26
C LYS A 160 -6.94 14.96 4.78
N PHE A 161 -5.87 14.90 5.56
CA PHE A 161 -5.93 14.76 7.03
C PHE A 161 -5.41 15.97 7.82
N SER A 162 -5.06 17.07 7.16
CA SER A 162 -4.86 18.38 7.81
C SER A 162 -6.20 19.10 8.06
N ILE A 163 -7.28 18.71 7.36
CA ILE A 163 -8.61 19.31 7.48
C ILE A 163 -9.37 18.69 8.66
N SER A 164 -10.03 19.54 9.46
CA SER A 164 -10.74 19.20 10.70
C SER A 164 -11.75 18.06 10.57
N ASP A 165 -12.53 17.99 9.49
CA ASP A 165 -13.69 17.10 9.42
C ASP A 165 -13.33 15.60 9.32
N ASN A 166 -12.33 15.25 8.50
CA ASN A 166 -11.84 13.87 8.38
C ASN A 166 -11.18 13.38 9.67
N LEU A 167 -10.43 14.26 10.33
CA LEU A 167 -9.84 13.97 11.63
C LEU A 167 -10.90 13.81 12.72
N THR A 168 -11.89 14.69 12.77
CA THR A 168 -13.00 14.63 13.74
C THR A 168 -13.76 13.32 13.61
N PHE A 169 -14.05 12.89 12.38
CA PHE A 169 -14.64 11.58 12.12
C PHE A 169 -13.81 10.44 12.71
N ILE A 170 -12.49 10.44 12.50
CA ILE A 170 -11.59 9.42 13.07
C ILE A 170 -11.59 9.48 14.59
N TYR A 171 -11.52 10.67 15.19
CA TYR A 171 -11.53 10.83 16.66
C TYR A 171 -12.79 10.28 17.32
N ASP A 172 -13.95 10.47 16.68
CA ASP A 172 -15.22 10.03 17.22
C ASP A 172 -15.45 8.54 16.96
N LYS A 173 -15.15 8.06 15.75
CA LYS A 173 -15.37 6.66 15.39
C LYS A 173 -14.29 5.71 15.86
N CYS A 174 -13.13 6.18 16.26
CA CYS A 174 -12.07 5.32 16.78
C CYS A 174 -11.73 5.57 18.24
N ASP A 175 -12.50 6.42 18.92
CA ASP A 175 -12.22 6.83 20.29
C ASP A 175 -10.77 7.31 20.42
N TYR A 176 -10.34 8.15 19.47
CA TYR A 176 -8.98 8.69 19.40
C TYR A 176 -8.96 10.18 19.72
N GLU A 177 -7.80 10.66 20.17
CA GLU A 177 -7.47 12.07 20.37
C GLU A 177 -6.14 12.41 19.69
N LYS A 178 -5.94 13.70 19.39
CA LYS A 178 -4.67 14.19 18.87
C LYS A 178 -3.59 14.15 19.97
N THR A 179 -2.40 13.72 19.61
CA THR A 179 -1.21 13.77 20.47
C THR A 179 -0.01 14.32 19.70
N SER A 180 0.98 14.83 20.43
CA SER A 180 2.29 15.10 19.85
C SER A 180 2.95 13.81 19.37
N CYS A 181 3.66 13.90 18.26
CA CYS A 181 4.49 12.82 17.76
C CYS A 181 5.85 12.89 18.47
N LYS A 182 6.40 11.75 18.89
CA LYS A 182 7.62 11.69 19.73
C LYS A 182 8.85 12.41 19.14
N ASN A 183 8.88 12.67 17.83
CA ASN A 183 10.06 13.16 17.12
C ASN A 183 9.80 14.38 16.19
N SER A 184 8.63 15.02 16.22
CA SER A 184 8.34 16.16 15.33
C SER A 184 7.75 17.35 16.07
N SER A 185 8.28 18.54 15.77
CA SER A 185 7.57 19.80 16.02
C SER A 185 6.39 19.85 15.06
N ASN A 186 5.20 19.54 15.54
CA ASN A 186 4.00 19.66 14.72
C ASN A 186 3.76 21.16 14.48
N ALA A 187 4.05 21.63 13.27
CA ALA A 187 3.48 22.89 12.81
C ALA A 187 1.95 22.80 12.91
N GLU A 188 1.29 23.91 13.25
CA GLU A 188 -0.14 23.94 13.58
C GLU A 188 -1.05 23.37 12.47
N ASP A 189 -0.57 23.36 11.21
CA ASP A 189 -1.29 22.91 10.01
C ASP A 189 -0.93 21.49 9.52
N ASP A 190 -0.31 20.65 10.37
CA ASP A 190 0.13 19.30 9.99
C ASP A 190 -0.76 18.18 10.56
N VAL A 191 -0.68 16.99 9.95
CA VAL A 191 -1.43 15.81 10.41
C VAL A 191 -0.99 15.43 11.82
N PRO A 192 -1.88 15.27 12.81
CA PRO A 192 -1.48 14.92 14.18
C PRO A 192 -1.13 13.43 14.32
N CYS A 193 -0.49 13.06 15.43
CA CYS A 193 -0.44 11.65 15.86
C CYS A 193 -1.74 11.29 16.60
N LEU A 194 -2.09 10.00 16.56
CA LEU A 194 -3.33 9.50 17.17
C LEU A 194 -3.04 8.72 18.46
N ARG A 195 -3.78 9.03 19.52
CA ARG A 195 -3.79 8.31 20.81
C ARG A 195 -5.20 7.85 21.15
N GLU A 196 -5.35 6.73 21.86
CA GLU A 196 -6.65 6.27 22.36
C GLU A 196 -7.16 7.15 23.51
N LYS A 197 -8.44 7.52 23.47
CA LYS A 197 -9.18 8.18 24.56
C LYS A 197 -9.37 7.16 25.68
N GLY A 198 -8.67 7.36 26.80
CA GLY A 198 -8.71 6.41 27.92
C GLY A 198 -7.70 6.72 29.01
N ASN A 199 -7.97 6.23 30.22
CA ASN A 199 -7.32 6.68 31.45
C ASN A 199 -5.78 6.56 31.37
N SER A 200 -5.10 7.70 31.47
CA SER A 200 -3.64 7.86 31.34
C SER A 200 -2.83 6.84 32.17
N PHE A 201 -3.41 6.37 33.28
CA PHE A 201 -2.82 5.40 34.20
C PHE A 201 -2.65 3.99 33.59
N LEU A 202 -3.64 3.46 32.86
CA LEU A 202 -3.51 2.12 32.25
C LEU A 202 -2.51 2.13 31.09
N TYR A 203 -2.46 3.23 30.33
CA TYR A 203 -1.46 3.45 29.28
C TYR A 203 -0.03 3.55 29.84
N GLN A 204 0.14 4.18 31.01
CA GLN A 204 1.42 4.26 31.72
C GLN A 204 1.88 2.93 32.31
N ILE A 205 0.95 2.07 32.77
CA ILE A 205 1.28 0.78 33.39
C ILE A 205 1.61 -0.29 32.34
N PHE A 206 0.84 -0.37 31.26
CA PHE A 206 0.96 -1.49 30.32
C PHE A 206 1.76 -1.15 29.05
N GLY A 207 2.04 0.12 28.79
CA GLY A 207 2.70 0.56 27.56
C GLY A 207 1.99 0.05 26.30
N ASN A 208 2.61 0.23 25.13
CA ASN A 208 2.08 -0.25 23.86
C ASN A 208 2.46 -1.74 23.58
N ASP A 209 3.08 -2.44 24.56
CA ASP A 209 4.14 -3.39 24.24
C ASP A 209 3.95 -4.85 24.69
N ALA A 210 2.97 -5.19 25.52
CA ALA A 210 2.79 -6.60 25.90
C ALA A 210 2.37 -7.49 24.71
N GLU A 211 1.67 -6.94 23.73
CA GLU A 211 1.17 -7.67 22.56
C GLU A 211 1.98 -7.43 21.27
N ASN A 212 2.89 -6.45 21.26
CA ASN A 212 3.63 -6.03 20.05
C ASN A 212 4.97 -6.75 19.85
N ILE A 213 5.69 -7.18 20.89
CA ILE A 213 6.97 -7.89 20.68
C ILE A 213 6.73 -9.30 20.10
N ILE A 214 5.70 -10.00 20.60
CA ILE A 214 5.31 -11.33 20.09
C ILE A 214 4.64 -11.21 18.71
N ASN A 215 3.86 -10.15 18.47
CA ASN A 215 3.27 -9.91 17.15
C ASN A 215 4.24 -9.34 16.11
N ILE A 216 5.33 -8.65 16.45
CA ILE A 216 6.32 -8.17 15.45
C ILE A 216 7.13 -9.34 14.89
N LEU A 217 7.51 -10.31 15.73
CA LEU A 217 8.12 -11.57 15.28
C LEU A 217 7.16 -12.40 14.41
N LEU A 218 5.85 -12.41 14.73
CA LEU A 218 4.82 -13.06 13.91
C LEU A 218 4.40 -12.24 12.67
N LYS A 219 4.43 -10.90 12.71
CA LYS A 219 4.04 -9.97 11.64
C LYS A 219 5.07 -9.91 10.52
N VAL A 220 6.36 -10.13 10.77
CA VAL A 220 7.31 -10.23 9.64
C VAL A 220 7.05 -11.49 8.80
N THR A 221 6.54 -12.56 9.42
CA THR A 221 6.10 -13.79 8.72
C THR A 221 4.63 -13.75 8.25
N THR A 222 3.80 -12.86 8.80
CA THR A 222 2.36 -12.78 8.48
C THR A 222 1.92 -11.48 7.82
N ILE A 223 2.73 -10.43 7.64
CA ILE A 223 2.33 -9.25 6.83
C ILE A 223 2.25 -9.62 5.34
N SER A 224 2.94 -10.70 4.93
CA SER A 224 2.70 -11.37 3.65
C SER A 224 1.51 -12.34 3.69
N ALA A 225 0.67 -12.38 4.73
CA ALA A 225 -0.42 -13.35 4.87
C ALA A 225 -1.83 -12.74 4.74
N PRO A 226 -2.29 -11.63 5.37
CA PRO A 226 -3.69 -11.22 5.26
C PRO A 226 -4.00 -10.48 3.95
N ILE A 227 -3.04 -9.74 3.39
CA ILE A 227 -3.17 -9.10 2.06
C ILE A 227 -3.11 -10.16 0.96
N LEU A 228 -2.24 -11.17 1.17
CA LEU A 228 -2.20 -12.38 0.36
C LEU A 228 -3.39 -13.30 0.64
N VAL A 229 -4.13 -13.21 1.76
CA VAL A 229 -5.35 -14.00 2.04
C VAL A 229 -6.55 -13.38 1.34
N LEU A 230 -6.67 -12.05 1.22
CA LEU A 230 -7.66 -11.46 0.31
C LEU A 230 -7.35 -11.84 -1.15
N PHE A 231 -6.08 -11.79 -1.56
CA PHE A 231 -5.65 -12.25 -2.88
C PHE A 231 -5.76 -13.78 -3.07
N VAL A 232 -5.50 -14.63 -2.06
CA VAL A 232 -5.55 -16.11 -2.09
C VAL A 232 -6.98 -16.62 -1.92
N ILE A 233 -7.85 -15.93 -1.18
CA ILE A 233 -9.29 -16.23 -1.16
C ILE A 233 -9.89 -15.89 -2.53
N LEU A 234 -9.52 -14.74 -3.12
CA LEU A 234 -9.95 -14.40 -4.49
C LEU A 234 -9.36 -15.36 -5.53
N PHE A 235 -8.08 -15.75 -5.44
CA PHE A 235 -7.45 -16.74 -6.34
C PHE A 235 -7.93 -18.18 -6.13
N LYS A 236 -8.15 -18.64 -4.89
CA LYS A 236 -8.64 -20.01 -4.60
C LYS A 236 -10.08 -20.18 -5.05
N VAL A 237 -10.94 -19.17 -4.89
CA VAL A 237 -12.32 -19.21 -5.39
C VAL A 237 -12.31 -19.35 -6.92
N ILE A 238 -11.41 -18.66 -7.62
CA ILE A 238 -11.28 -18.77 -9.10
C ILE A 238 -10.75 -20.15 -9.54
N ILE A 239 -9.80 -20.75 -8.83
CA ILE A 239 -9.31 -22.12 -9.16
C ILE A 239 -10.38 -23.19 -8.87
N PHE A 240 -11.20 -23.02 -7.84
CA PHE A 240 -12.24 -23.99 -7.47
C PHE A 240 -13.39 -24.03 -8.50
N PHE A 241 -13.66 -22.93 -9.21
CA PHE A 241 -14.64 -22.87 -10.30
C PHE A 241 -14.14 -23.42 -11.65
N TRP A 242 -12.88 -23.88 -11.73
CA TRP A 242 -12.28 -24.41 -12.97
C TRP A 242 -11.96 -25.91 -12.90
N LYS A 243 -12.49 -26.61 -11.90
CA LYS A 243 -12.35 -28.07 -11.75
C LYS A 243 -13.70 -28.81 -11.69
N ILE A 244 -14.74 -28.23 -12.31
CA ILE A 244 -15.99 -28.91 -12.70
C ILE A 244 -16.15 -28.72 -14.21
#